data_AF-A0A8S1ELA3-F1
#
_entry.id   AF-A0A8S1ELA3-F1
#
_cell.length_a   1.000
_cell.length_b   1.000
_cell.length_c   1.000
_cell.angle_alpha   90.00
_cell.angle_beta   90.00
_cell.angle_gamma   90.00
#
_symmetry.space_group_name_H-M   'P 1'
#
loop_
_entity.id
_entity.type
_entity.pdbx_description
1 polymer ?
#
loop_
_entity_poly.entity_id
_entity_poly.type
_entity_poly.pdbx_seq_one_letter_code
_entity_poly.pdbx_strand_id
1 'polypeptide(L)'
;MLFLLLVVGAVSAQIGSDLNCTVYNGTEFVYTSIAVACSNIISDASCAALYPADDETIVPSAGTNNARPFRCYSTADATPAPIDAGLKESSISQCPKRCGFCCLTNAYSCSNKALPSINCATITQSQCNDPTWRVVIAQECPASCGLCEQGGCVDAVEDCANDVTICNSISLQDFVNANCQRTCARCTTSTTASNGGSGSCGTDLANCAAWARNGFCTNTFYSAAVRKQKCPNACNLC
;
A
#
# COMPACT_ATOMS: atom_id res chain seq x y z
N MET A 1 -5.57 40.09 -46.41
CA MET A 1 -5.07 38.71 -46.20
C MET A 1 -5.25 38.39 -44.73
N LEU A 2 -6.25 37.55 -44.42
CA LEU A 2 -6.61 37.15 -43.07
C LEU A 2 -5.55 36.17 -42.56
N PHE A 3 -4.70 36.61 -41.62
CA PHE A 3 -3.77 35.70 -40.93
C PHE A 3 -4.60 34.86 -39.94
N LEU A 4 -4.87 33.62 -40.32
CA LEU A 4 -5.51 32.61 -39.48
C LEU A 4 -4.50 32.21 -38.39
N LEU A 5 -4.63 32.79 -37.20
CA LEU A 5 -3.94 32.32 -36.00
C LEU A 5 -4.55 30.97 -35.59
N LEU A 6 -3.93 29.88 -36.05
CA LEU A 6 -4.12 28.54 -35.50
C LEU A 6 -3.54 28.52 -34.08
N VAL A 7 -4.40 28.78 -33.10
CA VAL A 7 -4.09 28.47 -31.70
C VAL A 7 -4.16 26.95 -31.56
N VAL A 8 -3.02 26.29 -31.72
CA VAL A 8 -2.86 24.88 -31.34
C VAL A 8 -2.76 24.86 -29.81
N GLY A 9 -3.92 24.80 -29.13
CA GLY A 9 -3.98 24.53 -27.70
C GLY A 9 -3.65 23.06 -27.46
N ALA A 10 -2.39 22.74 -27.23
CA ALA A 10 -1.96 21.39 -26.86
C ALA A 10 -0.83 21.44 -25.82
N VAL A 11 -1.19 21.26 -24.54
CA VAL A 11 -0.47 20.64 -23.40
C VAL A 11 -1.35 20.87 -22.15
N SER A 12 -1.69 19.92 -21.26
CA SER A 12 -1.06 18.64 -20.93
C SER A 12 -2.10 17.68 -20.33
N ALA A 13 -2.20 16.43 -20.81
CA ALA A 13 -2.72 15.35 -19.97
C ALA A 13 -1.53 14.88 -19.12
N GLN A 14 -1.50 15.15 -17.81
CA GLN A 14 -0.25 15.01 -17.05
C GLN A 14 -0.24 13.94 -15.96
N ILE A 15 -0.23 12.69 -16.38
CA ILE A 15 0.55 11.68 -15.64
C ILE A 15 1.48 11.03 -16.66
N GLY A 16 2.79 11.04 -16.36
CA GLY A 16 3.86 10.78 -17.33
C GLY A 16 4.01 9.30 -17.71
N SER A 17 5.24 8.81 -17.68
CA SER A 17 5.54 7.42 -18.05
C SER A 17 5.06 6.39 -17.01
N ASP A 18 4.76 6.81 -15.79
CA ASP A 18 4.27 5.95 -14.72
C ASP A 18 2.82 6.28 -14.33
N LEU A 19 1.88 5.43 -14.76
CA LEU A 19 0.45 5.55 -14.48
C LEU A 19 0.00 4.75 -13.23
N ASN A 20 0.91 4.27 -12.39
CA ASN A 20 0.52 3.55 -11.18
C ASN A 20 -0.22 4.46 -10.19
N CYS A 21 -1.22 3.87 -9.53
CA CYS A 21 -2.16 4.56 -8.62
C CYS A 21 -3.05 5.60 -9.30
N THR A 22 -3.36 5.40 -10.58
CA THR A 22 -4.22 6.31 -11.36
C THR A 22 -5.42 5.58 -11.94
N VAL A 23 -6.46 6.34 -12.25
CA VAL A 23 -7.66 5.87 -12.95
C VAL A 23 -8.01 6.85 -14.06
N TYR A 24 -8.52 6.33 -15.17
CA TYR A 24 -9.04 7.16 -16.25
C TYR A 24 -10.46 7.61 -15.90
N ASN A 25 -10.69 8.92 -15.78
CA ASN A 25 -11.99 9.48 -15.38
C ASN A 25 -12.93 9.77 -16.57
N GLY A 26 -12.53 9.41 -17.79
CA GLY A 26 -13.26 9.72 -19.03
C GLY A 26 -12.57 10.79 -19.88
N THR A 27 -11.79 11.69 -19.28
CA THR A 27 -11.03 12.73 -19.97
C THR A 27 -9.53 12.57 -19.81
N GLU A 28 -9.06 12.15 -18.64
CA GLU A 28 -7.65 12.05 -18.32
C GLU A 28 -7.36 11.03 -17.21
N PHE A 29 -6.08 10.71 -17.02
CA PHE A 29 -5.63 9.95 -15.87
C PHE A 29 -5.51 10.86 -14.66
N VAL A 30 -6.14 10.46 -13.56
CA VAL A 30 -6.06 11.15 -12.27
C VAL A 30 -5.61 10.20 -11.18
N TYR A 31 -4.91 10.70 -10.17
CA TYR A 31 -4.56 9.89 -8.99
C TYR A 31 -5.83 9.44 -8.25
N THR A 32 -5.84 8.18 -7.84
CA THR A 32 -6.90 7.67 -6.96
C THR A 32 -6.75 8.28 -5.56
N SER A 33 -7.80 8.21 -4.73
CA SER A 33 -7.70 8.57 -3.31
C SER A 33 -6.63 7.75 -2.59
N ILE A 34 -6.49 6.48 -2.96
CA ILE A 34 -5.49 5.55 -2.40
C ILE A 34 -4.06 5.98 -2.72
N ALA A 35 -3.81 6.67 -3.84
CA ALA A 35 -2.46 7.09 -4.25
C ALA A 35 -1.72 7.90 -3.17
N VAL A 36 -2.46 8.64 -2.35
CA VAL A 36 -1.93 9.56 -1.33
C VAL A 36 -2.51 9.32 0.08
N ALA A 37 -3.17 8.18 0.28
CA ALA A 37 -3.87 7.86 1.54
C ALA A 37 -2.92 7.47 2.69
N CYS A 38 -1.74 6.96 2.37
CA CYS A 38 -0.73 6.58 3.35
C CYS A 38 0.13 7.77 3.81
N SER A 39 0.91 7.58 4.86
CA SER A 39 1.98 8.51 5.25
C SER A 39 3.31 8.12 4.63
N ASN A 40 4.23 9.08 4.52
CA ASN A 40 5.63 8.78 4.24
C ASN A 40 6.29 8.09 5.44
N ILE A 41 7.33 7.29 5.18
CA ILE A 41 8.08 6.57 6.23
C ILE A 41 9.08 7.53 6.89
N ILE A 42 9.68 8.41 6.09
CA ILE A 42 10.48 9.53 6.57
C ILE A 42 9.66 10.82 6.58
N SER A 43 10.18 11.89 7.18
CA SER A 43 9.46 13.16 7.27
C SER A 43 9.08 13.72 5.89
N ASP A 44 7.94 14.41 5.81
CA ASP A 44 7.49 15.04 4.56
C ASP A 44 8.52 16.03 4.02
N ALA A 45 9.23 16.76 4.89
CA ALA A 45 10.32 17.65 4.51
C ALA A 45 11.51 16.91 3.89
N SER A 46 11.89 15.75 4.45
CA SER A 46 12.92 14.89 3.87
C SER A 46 12.48 14.32 2.53
N CYS A 47 11.21 13.92 2.40
CA CYS A 47 10.66 13.46 1.13
C CYS A 47 10.64 14.57 0.07
N ALA A 48 10.30 15.81 0.44
CA ALA A 48 10.36 16.93 -0.48
C ALA A 48 11.79 17.20 -0.98
N ALA A 49 12.79 17.08 -0.09
CA ALA A 49 14.19 17.24 -0.46
C ALA A 49 14.73 16.11 -1.35
N LEU A 50 14.32 14.85 -1.11
CA LEU A 50 14.76 13.69 -1.91
C LEU A 50 14.02 13.58 -3.25
N TYR A 51 12.76 14.01 -3.28
CA TYR A 51 11.86 13.94 -4.43
C TYR A 51 11.31 15.34 -4.73
N PRO A 52 12.17 16.26 -5.20
CA PRO A 52 11.77 17.62 -5.50
C PRO A 52 10.79 17.63 -6.67
N ALA A 53 9.69 18.36 -6.50
CA ALA A 53 8.81 18.74 -7.60
C ALA A 53 9.32 20.06 -8.20
N ASP A 54 9.10 20.28 -9.49
CA ASP A 54 9.44 21.56 -10.13
C ASP A 54 8.64 22.72 -9.54
N ASP A 55 7.46 22.40 -9.01
CA ASP A 55 6.61 23.27 -8.20
C ASP A 55 5.96 22.40 -7.10
N GLU A 56 6.08 22.81 -5.83
CA GLU A 56 5.49 22.11 -4.67
C GLU A 56 3.96 22.01 -4.73
N THR A 57 3.31 22.85 -5.55
CA THR A 57 1.87 22.74 -5.83
C THR A 57 1.54 21.62 -6.83
N ILE A 58 2.55 21.08 -7.52
CA ILE A 58 2.46 20.00 -8.52
C ILE A 58 2.98 18.70 -7.90
N VAL A 59 2.42 18.34 -6.74
CA VAL A 59 2.62 17.02 -6.14
C VAL A 59 1.40 16.13 -6.41
N PRO A 60 1.58 14.79 -6.43
CA PRO A 60 0.46 13.86 -6.51
C PRO A 60 -0.58 14.17 -5.42
N SER A 61 -1.83 14.34 -5.84
CA SER A 61 -2.98 14.59 -4.96
C SER A 61 -4.19 13.88 -5.54
N ALA A 62 -5.08 13.36 -4.68
CA ALA A 62 -6.26 12.63 -5.11
C ALA A 62 -7.12 13.47 -6.08
N GLY A 63 -7.52 12.87 -7.21
CA GLY A 63 -8.33 13.51 -8.24
C GLY A 63 -7.57 14.50 -9.14
N THR A 64 -6.27 14.73 -8.91
CA THR A 64 -5.44 15.57 -9.78
C THR A 64 -4.74 14.75 -10.86
N ASN A 65 -4.38 15.43 -11.95
CA ASN A 65 -3.61 14.93 -13.08
C ASN A 65 -2.21 15.59 -13.09
N ASN A 66 -1.59 15.77 -11.92
CA ASN A 66 -0.28 16.39 -11.81
C ASN A 66 0.83 15.40 -12.19
N ALA A 67 1.88 15.87 -12.86
CA ALA A 67 3.03 15.02 -13.15
C ALA A 67 3.70 14.59 -11.84
N ARG A 68 4.02 13.30 -11.77
CA ARG A 68 4.84 12.76 -10.67
C ARG A 68 6.26 13.34 -10.76
N PRO A 69 6.87 13.77 -9.63
CA PRO A 69 8.27 14.17 -9.61
C PRO A 69 9.14 13.11 -10.29
N PHE A 70 9.99 13.49 -11.24
CA PHE A 70 10.79 12.52 -12.01
C PHE A 70 11.61 11.62 -11.10
N ARG A 71 12.21 12.19 -10.04
CA ARG A 71 12.99 11.44 -9.05
C ARG A 71 12.22 10.35 -8.31
N CYS A 72 10.90 10.33 -8.36
CA CYS A 72 10.12 9.21 -7.82
C CYS A 72 10.27 7.93 -8.65
N TYR A 73 10.63 8.00 -9.94
CA TYR A 73 10.65 6.81 -10.80
C TYR A 73 11.72 6.83 -11.89
N SER A 74 12.42 7.94 -12.12
CA SER A 74 13.40 8.10 -13.19
C SER A 74 14.55 9.02 -12.78
N THR A 75 15.69 8.82 -13.43
CA THR A 75 16.84 9.74 -13.33
C THR A 75 16.83 10.82 -14.41
N ALA A 76 15.91 10.73 -15.38
CA ALA A 76 15.69 11.74 -16.40
C ALA A 76 15.08 13.02 -15.82
N ASP A 77 15.19 14.10 -16.58
CA ASP A 77 14.71 15.46 -16.26
C ASP A 77 13.64 15.97 -17.24
N ALA A 78 13.24 15.14 -18.21
CA ALA A 78 12.21 15.44 -19.19
C ALA A 78 11.43 14.19 -19.61
N THR A 79 10.21 14.39 -20.11
CA THR A 79 9.39 13.32 -20.71
C THR A 79 9.80 13.05 -22.16
N PRO A 80 9.76 11.79 -22.62
CA PRO A 80 9.42 10.57 -21.87
C PRO A 80 10.55 10.14 -20.92
N ALA A 81 10.21 9.89 -19.66
CA ALA A 81 11.19 9.51 -18.64
C ALA A 81 11.13 7.99 -18.40
N PRO A 82 12.21 7.23 -18.67
CA PRO A 82 12.21 5.79 -18.48
C PRO A 82 12.07 5.44 -16.98
N ILE A 83 11.36 4.35 -16.68
CA ILE A 83 11.20 3.88 -15.29
C ILE A 83 12.48 3.18 -14.85
N ASP A 84 13.15 3.74 -13.86
CA ASP A 84 14.18 3.10 -13.06
C ASP A 84 13.52 2.34 -11.89
N ALA A 85 13.56 1.01 -11.96
CA ALA A 85 12.88 0.17 -10.98
C ALA A 85 13.44 0.32 -9.55
N GLY A 86 14.75 0.56 -9.39
CA GLY A 86 15.37 0.69 -8.07
C GLY A 86 15.00 2.01 -7.40
N LEU A 87 14.97 3.10 -8.17
CA LEU A 87 14.52 4.40 -7.70
C LEU A 87 13.04 4.40 -7.37
N LYS A 88 12.22 3.77 -8.23
CA LYS A 88 10.79 3.59 -7.98
C LYS A 88 10.54 2.82 -6.68
N GLU A 89 11.21 1.69 -6.48
CA GLU A 89 11.09 0.90 -5.24
C GLU A 89 11.51 1.70 -4.00
N SER A 90 12.57 2.49 -4.11
CA SER A 90 13.02 3.38 -3.03
C SER A 90 11.99 4.46 -2.69
N SER A 91 11.28 4.97 -3.71
CA SER A 91 10.22 5.96 -3.50
C SER A 91 8.96 5.35 -2.87
N ILE A 92 8.59 4.12 -3.25
CA ILE A 92 7.46 3.38 -2.68
C ILE A 92 7.73 3.08 -1.20
N SER A 93 8.95 2.67 -0.87
CA SER A 93 9.31 2.27 0.50
C SER A 93 9.58 3.44 1.45
N GLN A 94 10.05 4.59 0.96
CA GLN A 94 10.45 5.70 1.82
C GLN A 94 9.45 6.87 1.80
N CYS A 95 8.95 7.22 0.62
CA CYS A 95 8.15 8.42 0.38
C CYS A 95 6.91 8.16 -0.50
N PRO A 96 6.10 7.12 -0.20
CA PRO A 96 4.98 6.74 -1.05
C PRO A 96 3.93 7.84 -1.17
N LYS A 97 3.67 8.62 -0.13
CA LYS A 97 2.69 9.73 -0.20
C LYS A 97 3.20 10.85 -1.11
N ARG A 98 4.45 11.29 -0.92
CA ARG A 98 5.08 12.34 -1.73
C ARG A 98 5.09 11.96 -3.20
N CYS A 99 5.34 10.69 -3.47
CA CYS A 99 5.36 10.17 -4.82
C CYS A 99 4.01 9.61 -5.27
N GLY A 100 2.90 9.71 -4.53
CA GLY A 100 1.60 9.18 -4.97
C GLY A 100 1.56 7.65 -5.20
N PHE A 101 2.43 6.89 -4.54
CA PHE A 101 2.60 5.45 -4.66
C PHE A 101 1.98 4.65 -3.51
N CYS A 102 1.14 5.26 -2.67
CA CYS A 102 0.55 4.55 -1.54
C CYS A 102 -0.18 3.26 -1.95
N CYS A 103 -0.81 3.21 -3.12
CA CYS A 103 -1.46 1.98 -3.63
C CYS A 103 -0.50 0.80 -3.90
N LEU A 104 0.80 1.07 -4.01
CA LEU A 104 1.83 0.05 -4.20
C LEU A 104 2.48 -0.41 -2.89
N THR A 105 2.17 0.26 -1.78
CA THR A 105 2.63 -0.19 -0.46
C THR A 105 1.85 -1.42 -0.02
N ASN A 106 2.48 -2.32 0.72
CA ASN A 106 1.83 -3.55 1.19
C ASN A 106 0.53 -3.29 1.95
N ALA A 107 0.44 -2.17 2.67
CA ALA A 107 -0.75 -1.78 3.41
C ALA A 107 -1.97 -1.58 2.49
N TYR A 108 -1.78 -1.18 1.23
CA TYR A 108 -2.87 -0.83 0.30
C TYR A 108 -2.92 -1.69 -0.97
N SER A 109 -1.92 -2.56 -1.23
CA SER A 109 -1.77 -3.27 -2.50
C SER A 109 -2.63 -4.54 -2.66
N CYS A 110 -3.60 -4.77 -1.78
CA CYS A 110 -4.55 -5.89 -1.89
C CYS A 110 -5.85 -5.47 -2.60
N SER A 111 -6.72 -6.43 -2.86
CA SER A 111 -8.07 -6.17 -3.37
C SER A 111 -9.07 -6.12 -2.24
N ASN A 112 -10.04 -5.21 -2.36
CA ASN A 112 -11.27 -5.28 -1.56
C ASN A 112 -12.08 -6.53 -1.91
N LYS A 113 -13.03 -6.90 -1.05
CA LYS A 113 -13.96 -8.00 -1.31
C LYS A 113 -14.71 -7.73 -2.62
N ALA A 114 -14.95 -8.78 -3.41
CA ALA A 114 -15.61 -8.63 -4.73
C ALA A 114 -17.03 -8.09 -4.63
N LEU A 115 -17.74 -8.44 -3.55
CA LEU A 115 -19.09 -7.97 -3.23
C LEU A 115 -19.11 -7.55 -1.75
N PRO A 116 -18.64 -6.34 -1.44
CA PRO A 116 -18.71 -5.80 -0.09
C PRO A 116 -20.15 -5.37 0.21
N SER A 117 -20.54 -5.49 1.47
CA SER A 117 -21.81 -4.98 2.00
C SER A 117 -21.80 -3.45 2.13
N ILE A 118 -20.60 -2.84 2.13
CA ILE A 118 -20.38 -1.38 2.13
C ILE A 118 -19.67 -0.91 0.84
N ASN A 119 -19.89 0.35 0.43
CA ASN A 119 -19.23 0.89 -0.76
C ASN A 119 -17.79 1.33 -0.45
N CYS A 120 -16.81 0.52 -0.86
CA CYS A 120 -15.39 0.81 -0.61
C CYS A 120 -14.87 2.11 -1.23
N ALA A 121 -15.55 2.64 -2.26
CA ALA A 121 -15.15 3.87 -2.95
C ALA A 121 -15.53 5.15 -2.17
N THR A 122 -16.49 5.06 -1.25
CA THR A 122 -16.95 6.21 -0.46
C THR A 122 -16.29 6.29 0.92
N ILE A 123 -15.40 5.35 1.24
CA ILE A 123 -14.72 5.31 2.53
C ILE A 123 -13.76 6.49 2.64
N THR A 124 -13.90 7.26 3.71
CA THR A 124 -13.00 8.36 4.05
C THR A 124 -11.91 7.90 5.01
N GLN A 125 -10.81 8.64 5.07
CA GLN A 125 -9.73 8.36 6.03
C GLN A 125 -10.21 8.42 7.49
N SER A 126 -11.19 9.26 7.81
CA SER A 126 -11.76 9.32 9.16
C SER A 126 -12.52 8.04 9.51
N GLN A 127 -13.19 7.41 8.55
CA GLN A 127 -13.87 6.13 8.77
C GLN A 127 -12.88 4.98 8.98
N CYS A 128 -11.67 5.05 8.39
CA CYS A 128 -10.62 4.06 8.63
C CYS A 128 -10.21 3.97 10.12
N ASN A 129 -10.32 5.08 10.85
CA ASN A 129 -9.93 5.19 12.26
C ASN A 129 -11.12 5.18 13.22
N ASP A 130 -12.35 5.09 12.71
CA ASP A 130 -13.55 5.03 13.53
C ASP A 130 -13.76 3.59 14.04
N PRO A 131 -13.80 3.36 15.37
CA PRO A 131 -13.97 2.01 15.94
C PRO A 131 -15.25 1.32 15.49
N THR A 132 -16.29 2.09 15.14
CA THR A 132 -17.55 1.55 14.63
C THR A 132 -17.37 0.90 13.25
N TRP A 133 -16.48 1.45 12.42
CA TRP A 133 -16.32 1.04 11.02
C TRP A 133 -15.08 0.20 10.77
N ARG A 134 -14.01 0.42 11.53
CA ARG A 134 -12.68 -0.12 11.25
C ARG A 134 -12.65 -1.64 11.09
N VAL A 135 -13.40 -2.39 11.92
CA VAL A 135 -13.49 -3.86 11.83
C VAL A 135 -14.18 -4.30 10.55
N VAL A 136 -15.32 -3.67 10.20
CA VAL A 136 -16.07 -3.98 8.97
C VAL A 136 -15.24 -3.63 7.74
N ILE A 137 -14.58 -2.47 7.76
CA ILE A 137 -13.70 -2.02 6.69
C ILE A 137 -12.52 -2.97 6.51
N ALA A 138 -11.90 -3.47 7.58
CA ALA A 138 -10.81 -4.44 7.46
C ALA A 138 -11.22 -5.72 6.74
N GLN A 139 -12.47 -6.18 6.95
CA GLN A 139 -13.00 -7.40 6.35
C GLN A 139 -13.46 -7.20 4.90
N GLU A 140 -14.02 -6.04 4.59
CA GLU A 140 -14.67 -5.80 3.29
C GLU A 140 -13.87 -4.92 2.34
N CYS A 141 -13.20 -3.90 2.88
CA CYS A 141 -12.51 -2.87 2.11
C CYS A 141 -11.08 -2.59 2.63
N PRO A 142 -10.23 -3.61 2.86
CA PRO A 142 -8.91 -3.42 3.46
C PRO A 142 -8.01 -2.47 2.67
N ALA A 143 -8.09 -2.48 1.33
CA ALA A 143 -7.29 -1.63 0.46
C ALA A 143 -7.69 -0.15 0.54
N SER A 144 -8.92 0.16 0.94
CA SER A 144 -9.35 1.55 1.10
C SER A 144 -8.71 2.24 2.30
N CYS A 145 -8.23 1.49 3.29
CA CYS A 145 -7.76 2.01 4.57
C CYS A 145 -6.37 1.54 4.99
N GLY A 146 -5.61 0.91 4.10
CA GLY A 146 -4.25 0.47 4.45
C GLY A 146 -4.22 -0.77 5.34
N LEU A 147 -5.25 -1.63 5.30
CA LEU A 147 -5.43 -2.78 6.19
C LEU A 147 -5.12 -4.12 5.50
N CYS A 148 -4.44 -4.10 4.35
CA CYS A 148 -4.16 -5.31 3.58
C CYS A 148 -3.30 -6.33 4.33
N GLU A 149 -2.38 -5.89 5.17
CA GLU A 149 -1.51 -6.77 5.96
C GLU A 149 -2.20 -7.34 7.22
N GLN A 150 -3.46 -6.95 7.48
CA GLN A 150 -4.18 -7.32 8.71
C GLN A 150 -5.01 -8.60 8.58
N GLY A 151 -5.14 -9.16 7.37
CA GLY A 151 -5.86 -10.42 7.15
C GLY A 151 -7.35 -10.37 7.56
N GLY A 152 -7.96 -9.19 7.54
CA GLY A 152 -9.37 -9.00 7.91
C GLY A 152 -9.64 -8.95 9.42
N CYS A 153 -8.60 -8.99 10.26
CA CYS A 153 -8.74 -8.78 11.69
C CYS A 153 -7.91 -7.59 12.16
N VAL A 154 -8.56 -6.65 12.82
CA VAL A 154 -7.94 -5.44 13.36
C VAL A 154 -8.48 -5.15 14.75
N ASP A 155 -7.73 -4.34 15.49
CA ASP A 155 -8.29 -3.67 16.67
C ASP A 155 -9.19 -2.53 16.20
N ALA A 156 -10.38 -2.42 16.79
CA ALA A 156 -11.31 -1.33 16.52
C ALA A 156 -10.71 -0.01 17.02
N VAL A 157 -9.98 -0.05 18.14
CA VAL A 157 -9.24 1.08 18.69
C VAL A 157 -7.74 0.83 18.54
N GLU A 158 -6.97 1.86 18.19
CA GLU A 158 -5.54 1.71 17.89
C GLU A 158 -4.67 1.50 19.14
N ASP A 159 -5.18 1.91 20.31
CA ASP A 159 -4.43 1.97 21.56
C ASP A 159 -4.39 0.66 22.36
N CYS A 160 -4.95 -0.43 21.83
CA CYS A 160 -4.93 -1.73 22.53
C CYS A 160 -3.51 -2.22 22.84
N ALA A 161 -2.53 -1.86 22.02
CA ALA A 161 -1.14 -2.27 22.20
C ALA A 161 -0.44 -1.54 23.37
N ASN A 162 -1.02 -0.44 23.89
CA ASN A 162 -0.43 0.33 24.98
C ASN A 162 -0.44 -0.43 26.31
N ASP A 163 -1.44 -1.29 26.53
CA ASP A 163 -1.52 -2.16 27.70
C ASP A 163 -2.11 -3.52 27.31
N VAL A 164 -1.25 -4.48 26.99
CA VAL A 164 -1.67 -5.85 26.63
C VAL A 164 -2.24 -6.62 27.84
N THR A 165 -2.04 -6.15 29.08
CA THR A 165 -2.55 -6.84 30.27
C THR A 165 -4.07 -6.80 30.35
N ILE A 166 -4.72 -5.83 29.68
CA ILE A 166 -6.18 -5.72 29.58
C ILE A 166 -6.81 -6.98 28.97
N CYS A 167 -6.07 -7.71 28.12
CA CYS A 167 -6.54 -8.93 27.45
C CYS A 167 -6.90 -10.07 28.44
N ASN A 168 -6.27 -10.09 29.61
CA ASN A 168 -6.46 -11.09 30.66
C ASN A 168 -7.32 -10.61 31.82
N SER A 169 -7.68 -9.32 31.84
CA SER A 169 -8.55 -8.78 32.88
C SER A 169 -9.98 -9.27 32.69
N ILE A 170 -10.55 -9.90 33.71
CA ILE A 170 -11.91 -10.45 33.67
C ILE A 170 -12.94 -9.34 33.46
N SER A 171 -12.75 -8.17 34.09
CA SER A 171 -13.67 -7.03 33.99
C SER A 171 -13.63 -6.33 32.63
N LEU A 172 -12.61 -6.59 31.81
CA LEU A 172 -12.43 -5.95 30.50
C LEU A 172 -12.71 -6.90 29.34
N GLN A 173 -13.17 -8.13 29.60
CA GLN A 173 -13.41 -9.12 28.54
C GLN A 173 -14.35 -8.60 27.45
N ASP A 174 -15.44 -7.92 27.81
CA ASP A 174 -16.35 -7.33 26.83
C ASP A 174 -15.67 -6.27 25.96
N PHE A 175 -14.88 -5.40 26.59
CA PHE A 175 -14.14 -4.35 25.88
C PHE A 175 -13.11 -4.94 24.92
N VAL A 176 -12.28 -5.89 25.35
CA VAL A 176 -11.20 -6.44 24.52
C VAL A 176 -11.73 -7.33 23.39
N ASN A 177 -12.83 -8.06 23.62
CA ASN A 177 -13.48 -8.85 22.57
C ASN A 177 -14.10 -7.94 21.48
N ALA A 178 -14.60 -6.76 21.85
CA ALA A 178 -15.15 -5.81 20.89
C ALA A 178 -14.06 -4.98 20.20
N ASN A 179 -13.04 -4.52 20.93
CA ASN A 179 -12.16 -3.44 20.46
C ASN A 179 -10.70 -3.86 20.23
N CYS A 180 -10.24 -4.95 20.83
CA CYS A 180 -8.83 -5.36 20.81
C CYS A 180 -8.64 -6.75 20.22
N GLN A 181 -9.39 -7.06 19.16
CA GLN A 181 -9.47 -8.41 18.61
C GLN A 181 -8.13 -8.92 18.12
N ARG A 182 -7.32 -8.08 17.47
CA ARG A 182 -6.02 -8.48 16.94
C ARG A 182 -4.99 -8.53 18.06
N THR A 183 -4.89 -7.48 18.86
CA THR A 183 -3.92 -7.37 19.97
C THR A 183 -4.12 -8.48 21.00
N CYS A 184 -5.35 -8.80 21.35
CA CYS A 184 -5.68 -9.83 22.33
C CYS A 184 -5.89 -11.23 21.72
N ALA A 185 -5.54 -11.42 20.43
CA ALA A 185 -5.72 -12.67 19.69
C ALA A 185 -7.16 -13.24 19.77
N ARG A 186 -8.15 -12.35 19.76
CA ARG A 186 -9.60 -12.65 19.78
C ARG A 186 -10.24 -12.59 18.40
N CYS A 187 -9.45 -12.43 17.35
CA CYS A 187 -9.91 -12.60 15.98
C CYS A 187 -10.67 -13.92 15.88
N THR A 188 -11.99 -13.87 15.75
CA THR A 188 -12.74 -15.08 15.42
C THR A 188 -12.28 -15.49 14.04
N THR A 189 -11.92 -16.75 13.86
CA THR A 189 -11.75 -17.33 12.53
C THR A 189 -13.12 -17.31 11.87
N SER A 190 -13.52 -16.18 11.29
CA SER A 190 -14.70 -16.10 10.44
C SER A 190 -14.37 -16.92 9.21
N THR A 191 -14.79 -18.18 9.25
CA THR A 191 -14.91 -19.06 8.11
C THR A 191 -15.94 -18.45 7.17
N THR A 192 -15.54 -17.50 6.34
CA THR A 192 -16.21 -17.17 5.08
C THR A 192 -15.17 -16.64 4.11
N ALA A 193 -14.70 -17.55 3.26
CA ALA A 193 -13.89 -17.28 2.08
C ALA A 193 -12.65 -16.41 2.33
N SER A 194 -11.68 -17.02 3.01
CA SER A 194 -10.34 -17.08 2.45
C SER A 194 -10.44 -17.56 1.00
N ASN A 195 -10.74 -16.65 0.06
CA ASN A 195 -9.91 -16.64 -1.12
C ASN A 195 -8.54 -16.30 -0.55
N GLY A 196 -7.70 -17.34 -0.47
CA GLY A 196 -6.32 -17.21 -0.09
C GLY A 196 -5.78 -15.93 -0.69
N GLY A 197 -5.52 -14.96 0.18
CA GLY A 197 -4.41 -14.06 0.01
C GLY A 197 -3.17 -14.93 0.05
N SER A 198 -2.96 -15.67 -1.05
CA SER A 198 -1.65 -15.87 -1.59
C SER A 198 -1.06 -14.47 -1.81
N GLY A 199 -0.55 -13.85 -0.74
CA GLY A 199 0.83 -13.45 -0.85
C GLY A 199 1.52 -14.75 -1.18
N SER A 200 1.74 -15.01 -2.47
CA SER A 200 2.20 -16.31 -2.96
C SER A 200 3.54 -16.56 -2.29
N CYS A 201 3.48 -17.24 -1.15
CA CYS A 201 4.57 -18.01 -0.66
C CYS A 201 4.73 -19.04 -1.75
N GLY A 202 5.70 -18.83 -2.64
CA GLY A 202 5.95 -19.73 -3.75
C GLY A 202 6.05 -21.16 -3.21
N THR A 203 5.82 -22.16 -4.05
CA THR A 203 6.14 -23.51 -3.60
C THR A 203 7.66 -23.63 -3.48
N ASP A 204 8.10 -24.36 -2.46
CA ASP A 204 9.51 -24.71 -2.33
C ASP A 204 9.99 -25.42 -3.60
N LEU A 205 11.17 -25.03 -4.09
CA LEU A 205 11.87 -25.80 -5.10
C LEU A 205 12.21 -27.20 -4.55
N ALA A 206 12.47 -28.14 -5.47
CA ALA A 206 12.95 -29.46 -5.09
C ALA A 206 14.22 -29.34 -4.21
N ASN A 207 14.30 -30.15 -3.16
CA ASN A 207 15.42 -30.23 -2.20
C ASN A 207 15.51 -29.11 -1.15
N CYS A 208 14.50 -28.25 -0.99
CA CYS A 208 14.51 -27.21 0.05
C CYS A 208 14.67 -27.77 1.48
N ALA A 209 14.14 -28.96 1.78
CA ALA A 209 14.37 -29.61 3.08
C ALA A 209 15.85 -29.93 3.35
N ALA A 210 16.61 -30.29 2.31
CA ALA A 210 18.05 -30.54 2.43
C ALA A 210 18.83 -29.22 2.49
N TRP A 211 18.46 -28.22 1.70
CA TRP A 211 19.13 -26.92 1.70
C TRP A 211 18.92 -26.14 2.99
N ALA A 212 17.71 -26.17 3.56
CA ALA A 212 17.40 -25.58 4.86
C ALA A 212 18.28 -26.18 5.97
N ARG A 213 18.43 -27.51 5.99
CA ARG A 213 19.33 -28.21 6.94
C ARG A 213 20.81 -27.86 6.72
N ASN A 214 21.21 -27.53 5.49
CA ASN A 214 22.57 -27.13 5.13
C ASN A 214 22.81 -25.61 5.21
N GLY A 215 21.95 -24.86 5.90
CA GLY A 215 22.17 -23.44 6.20
C GLY A 215 21.75 -22.45 5.12
N PHE A 216 21.00 -22.87 4.10
CA PHE A 216 20.49 -21.97 3.04
C PHE A 216 19.68 -20.80 3.61
N CYS A 217 18.87 -21.04 4.65
CA CYS A 217 17.98 -20.04 5.22
C CYS A 217 18.70 -18.93 6.01
N THR A 218 19.95 -19.16 6.44
CA THR A 218 20.75 -18.21 7.22
C THR A 218 21.96 -17.67 6.46
N ASN A 219 22.20 -18.15 5.24
CA ASN A 219 23.34 -17.75 4.43
C ASN A 219 23.16 -16.33 3.85
N THR A 220 24.06 -15.42 4.20
CA THR A 220 24.07 -14.02 3.75
C THR A 220 24.54 -13.82 2.31
N PHE A 221 25.13 -14.84 1.68
CA PHE A 221 25.44 -14.85 0.25
C PHE A 221 24.17 -14.81 -0.62
N TYR A 222 23.06 -15.38 -0.11
CA TYR A 222 21.75 -15.28 -0.75
C TYR A 222 20.93 -14.16 -0.10
N SER A 223 20.48 -13.19 -0.91
CA SER A 223 19.61 -12.14 -0.41
C SER A 223 18.32 -12.72 0.19
N ALA A 224 17.68 -11.98 1.09
CA ALA A 224 16.40 -12.39 1.68
C ALA A 224 15.33 -12.65 0.58
N ALA A 225 15.35 -11.87 -0.49
CA ALA A 225 14.49 -12.05 -1.65
C ALA A 225 14.74 -13.40 -2.37
N VAL A 226 16.01 -13.78 -2.57
CA VAL A 226 16.36 -15.07 -3.21
C VAL A 226 15.97 -16.25 -2.33
N ARG A 227 16.13 -16.15 -1.01
CA ARG A 227 15.70 -17.19 -0.07
C ARG A 227 14.18 -17.34 -0.07
N LYS A 228 13.45 -16.21 -0.09
CA LYS A 228 11.99 -16.17 -0.20
C LYS A 228 11.47 -16.66 -1.56
N GLN A 229 12.23 -16.50 -2.64
CA GLN A 229 11.83 -17.02 -3.95
C GLN A 229 12.02 -18.53 -4.08
N LYS A 230 13.07 -19.10 -3.47
CA LYS A 230 13.47 -20.50 -3.69
C LYS A 230 12.88 -21.49 -2.70
N CYS A 231 12.96 -21.17 -1.41
CA CYS A 231 12.51 -22.04 -0.32
C CYS A 231 11.72 -21.23 0.72
N PRO A 232 10.65 -20.54 0.31
CA PRO A 232 9.89 -19.68 1.18
C PRO A 232 9.35 -20.41 2.43
N ASN A 233 8.84 -21.64 2.27
CA ASN A 233 8.21 -22.40 3.35
C ASN A 233 9.29 -23.08 4.21
N ALA A 234 10.29 -23.74 3.61
CA ALA A 234 11.38 -24.37 4.37
C ALA A 234 12.24 -23.38 5.15
N CYS A 235 12.23 -22.09 4.79
CA CYS A 235 12.92 -21.03 5.51
C CYS A 235 12.02 -20.17 6.41
N ASN A 236 10.71 -20.47 6.51
CA ASN A 236 9.72 -19.67 7.25
C ASN A 236 9.78 -18.17 6.89
N LEU A 237 9.95 -17.86 5.61
CA LEU A 237 10.00 -16.48 5.08
C LEU A 237 8.63 -15.99 4.57
N CYS A 238 7.68 -16.91 4.61
CA CYS A 238 6.25 -16.79 4.79
C CYS A 238 5.78 -18.13 5.39
#